data_AF-G8QX94-F1
#
_entry.id   AF-G8QX94-F1
#
_cell.length_a   1.000
_cell.length_b   1.000
_cell.length_c   1.000
_cell.angle_alpha   90.00
_cell.angle_beta   90.00
_cell.angle_gamma   90.00
#
_symmetry.space_group_name_H-M   'P 1'
#
loop_
_entity.id
_entity.type
_entity.pdbx_description
1 polymer ?
#
loop_
_entity_poly.entity_id
_entity_poly.type
_entity_poly.pdbx_seq_one_letter_code
_entity_poly.pdbx_strand_id
1 'polypeptide(L)'
;MAIFKDNLLVNRIIALLIGGLLVFLIMTVTVVQTGKKENAKMAIALDASRYDAGRLLADAKAQLESKEYAASKETLEKLFIFQPGSPEAVEGKTLLTSVDTAEAAATARWEAALPQVKKDWTETLVAELRAKSDKEREELEASLEKTITQAWAKAESKVRTTWEELEG
;
A
#
# COMPACT_ATOMS: atom_id res chain seq x y z
N MET A 1 -53.30 -52.78 -28.64
CA MET A 1 -52.21 -53.51 -27.96
C MET A 1 -50.98 -52.61 -27.92
N ALA A 2 -50.90 -51.67 -26.96
CA ALA A 2 -49.79 -50.72 -26.85
C ALA A 2 -49.76 -50.02 -25.47
N ILE A 3 -49.88 -50.76 -24.35
CA ILE A 3 -49.85 -50.14 -23.00
C ILE A 3 -48.89 -50.89 -22.02
N PHE A 4 -48.51 -52.14 -22.31
CA PHE A 4 -47.73 -52.95 -21.35
C PHE A 4 -46.20 -52.79 -21.46
N LYS A 5 -45.66 -52.25 -22.56
CA LYS A 5 -44.20 -52.17 -22.79
C LYS A 5 -43.55 -50.93 -22.18
N ASP A 6 -44.33 -49.88 -21.94
CA ASP A 6 -43.85 -48.58 -21.47
C ASP A 6 -43.55 -48.57 -19.96
N ASN A 7 -44.36 -49.29 -19.16
CA ASN A 7 -44.20 -49.30 -17.70
C ASN A 7 -42.90 -49.99 -17.22
N LEU A 8 -42.40 -51.00 -17.96
CA LEU A 8 -41.16 -51.70 -17.57
C LEU A 8 -39.90 -50.86 -17.83
N LEU A 9 -39.89 -50.09 -18.94
CA LEU A 9 -38.80 -49.18 -19.27
C LEU A 9 -38.79 -47.98 -18.31
N VAL A 10 -39.95 -47.41 -18.00
CA VAL A 10 -40.08 -46.30 -17.04
C VAL A 10 -39.59 -46.72 -15.66
N ASN A 11 -39.94 -47.91 -15.17
CA ASN A 11 -39.52 -48.37 -13.84
C ASN A 11 -38.00 -48.63 -13.75
N ARG A 12 -37.38 -49.08 -14.85
CA ARG A 12 -35.91 -49.24 -14.93
C ARG A 12 -35.18 -47.90 -14.96
N ILE A 13 -35.70 -46.91 -15.69
CA ILE A 13 -35.13 -45.57 -15.75
C ILE A 13 -35.24 -44.88 -14.37
N ILE A 14 -36.40 -45.01 -13.70
CA ILE A 14 -36.59 -44.47 -12.34
C ILE A 14 -35.64 -45.12 -11.34
N ALA A 15 -35.47 -46.45 -11.36
CA ALA A 15 -34.53 -47.14 -10.48
C ALA A 15 -33.07 -46.71 -10.71
N LEU A 16 -32.68 -46.47 -11.97
CA LEU A 16 -31.33 -46.00 -12.33
C LEU A 16 -31.10 -44.55 -11.90
N LEU A 17 -32.12 -43.70 -12.01
CA LEU A 17 -32.09 -42.31 -11.52
C LEU A 17 -32.03 -42.25 -10.00
N ILE A 18 -32.83 -43.05 -9.28
CA ILE A 18 -32.82 -43.11 -7.81
C ILE A 18 -31.49 -43.68 -7.31
N GLY A 19 -30.98 -44.73 -7.95
CA GLY A 19 -29.68 -45.32 -7.62
C GLY A 19 -28.53 -44.33 -7.84
N GLY A 20 -28.52 -43.61 -8.96
CA GLY A 20 -27.52 -42.58 -9.25
C GLY A 20 -27.59 -41.40 -8.27
N LEU A 21 -28.79 -40.96 -7.90
CA LEU A 21 -29.00 -39.90 -6.93
C LEU A 21 -28.48 -40.28 -5.53
N LEU A 22 -28.71 -41.53 -5.10
CA LEU A 22 -28.23 -42.03 -3.82
C LEU A 22 -26.70 -42.09 -3.76
N VAL A 23 -26.04 -42.57 -4.81
CA VAL A 23 -24.57 -42.59 -4.88
C VAL A 23 -24.01 -41.16 -4.87
N PHE A 24 -24.64 -40.23 -5.60
CA PHE A 24 -24.26 -38.83 -5.63
C PHE A 24 -24.40 -38.16 -4.25
N LEU A 25 -25.50 -38.42 -3.53
CA LEU A 25 -25.72 -37.90 -2.19
C LEU A 25 -24.69 -38.45 -1.18
N ILE A 26 -24.38 -39.75 -1.24
CA ILE A 26 -23.38 -40.37 -0.36
C ILE A 26 -21.99 -39.77 -0.63
N MET A 27 -21.56 -39.67 -1.89
CA MET A 27 -20.29 -39.03 -2.24
C MET A 27 -20.24 -37.56 -1.81
N THR A 28 -21.32 -36.80 -1.99
CA THR A 28 -21.36 -35.39 -1.59
C THR A 28 -21.20 -35.24 -0.08
N VAL A 29 -21.88 -36.08 0.72
CA VAL A 29 -21.77 -36.04 2.18
C VAL A 29 -20.37 -36.46 2.64
N THR A 30 -19.79 -37.52 2.07
CA THR A 30 -18.45 -37.96 2.44
C THR A 30 -17.38 -36.93 2.06
N VAL A 31 -17.44 -36.35 0.85
CA VAL A 31 -16.50 -35.31 0.41
C VAL A 31 -16.64 -34.05 1.27
N VAL A 32 -17.86 -33.63 1.62
CA VAL A 32 -18.08 -32.47 2.50
C VAL A 32 -17.58 -32.73 3.92
N GLN A 33 -17.75 -33.94 4.47
CA GLN A 33 -17.25 -34.29 5.79
C GLN A 33 -15.72 -34.41 5.83
N THR A 34 -15.10 -34.99 4.81
CA THR A 34 -13.64 -35.06 4.68
C THR A 34 -13.05 -33.67 4.49
N GLY A 35 -13.62 -32.85 3.60
CA GLY A 35 -13.19 -31.46 3.40
C GLY A 35 -13.34 -30.59 4.65
N LYS A 36 -14.40 -30.77 5.45
CA LYS A 36 -14.53 -30.08 6.75
C LYS A 36 -13.48 -30.51 7.77
N LYS A 37 -13.12 -31.80 7.82
CA LYS A 37 -12.08 -32.31 8.72
C LYS A 37 -10.69 -31.85 8.29
N GLU A 38 -10.42 -31.81 6.99
CA GLU A 38 -9.16 -31.31 6.44
C GLU A 38 -9.02 -29.81 6.62
N ASN A 39 -10.07 -29.03 6.37
CA ASN A 39 -10.08 -27.59 6.66
C ASN A 39 -9.91 -27.30 8.16
N ALA A 40 -10.53 -28.09 9.04
CA ALA A 40 -10.35 -27.93 10.49
C ALA A 40 -8.90 -28.25 10.92
N LYS A 41 -8.29 -29.30 10.36
CA LYS A 41 -6.87 -29.62 10.60
C LYS A 41 -5.94 -28.54 10.06
N MET A 42 -6.23 -28.00 8.88
CA MET A 42 -5.48 -26.88 8.31
C MET A 42 -5.63 -25.61 9.14
N ALA A 43 -6.82 -25.32 9.67
CA ALA A 43 -7.04 -24.18 10.56
C ALA A 43 -6.24 -24.32 11.87
N ILE A 44 -6.24 -25.51 12.48
CA ILE A 44 -5.46 -25.79 13.70
C ILE A 44 -3.95 -25.71 13.43
N ALA A 45 -3.49 -26.22 12.28
CA ALA A 45 -2.08 -26.12 11.87
C ALA A 45 -1.68 -24.68 11.52
N LEU A 46 -2.57 -23.88 10.93
CA LEU A 46 -2.34 -22.46 10.71
C LEU A 46 -2.21 -21.72 12.04
N ASP A 47 -3.08 -22.00 13.01
CA ASP A 47 -3.08 -21.31 14.29
C ASP A 47 -1.84 -21.66 15.14
N ALA A 48 -1.45 -22.95 15.15
CA ALA A 48 -0.24 -23.41 15.82
C ALA A 48 1.05 -22.91 15.13
N SER A 49 1.10 -22.93 13.79
CA SER A 49 2.26 -22.40 13.05
C SER A 49 2.35 -20.88 13.13
N ARG A 50 1.24 -20.18 13.35
CA ARG A 50 1.20 -18.70 13.38
C ARG A 50 1.99 -18.10 14.52
N TYR A 51 2.06 -18.81 15.63
CA TYR A 51 2.79 -18.42 16.82
C TYR A 51 3.88 -19.42 17.19
N ASP A 52 4.39 -20.13 16.18
CA ASP A 52 5.55 -20.99 16.35
C ASP A 52 6.76 -20.13 16.75
N ALA A 53 7.47 -20.57 17.79
CA ALA A 53 8.55 -19.82 18.41
C ALA A 53 9.70 -19.56 17.43
N GLY A 54 10.07 -20.57 16.64
CA GLY A 54 11.13 -20.48 15.64
C GLY A 54 10.77 -19.53 14.51
N ARG A 55 9.51 -19.57 14.05
CA ARG A 55 9.04 -18.67 13.01
C ARG A 55 9.02 -17.21 13.47
N LEU A 56 8.45 -16.94 14.65
CA LEU A 56 8.38 -15.58 15.20
C LEU A 56 9.79 -15.00 15.40
N LEU A 57 10.74 -15.79 15.88
CA LEU A 57 12.11 -15.35 16.03
C LEU A 57 12.80 -15.09 14.67
N ALA A 58 12.58 -15.95 13.67
CA ALA A 58 13.11 -15.78 12.33
C ALA A 58 12.55 -14.53 11.65
N ASP A 59 11.24 -14.31 11.74
CA ASP A 59 10.55 -13.13 11.21
C ASP A 59 11.11 -11.85 11.88
N ALA A 60 11.27 -11.86 13.21
CA ALA A 60 11.84 -10.73 13.94
C ALA A 60 13.29 -10.41 13.52
N LYS A 61 14.11 -11.42 13.23
CA LYS A 61 15.49 -11.23 12.72
C LYS A 61 15.47 -10.62 11.32
N ALA A 62 14.64 -11.15 10.42
CA ALA A 62 14.51 -10.61 9.06
C ALA A 62 14.02 -9.14 9.06
N GLN A 63 13.10 -8.81 9.97
CA GLN A 63 12.62 -7.44 10.17
C GLN A 63 13.74 -6.52 10.69
N LEU A 64 14.59 -7.00 11.61
CA LEU A 64 15.75 -6.25 12.07
C LEU A 64 16.74 -5.98 10.92
N GLU A 65 17.05 -6.99 10.10
CA GLU A 65 17.92 -6.87 8.93
C GLU A 65 17.36 -5.85 7.91
N SER A 66 16.03 -5.85 7.75
CA SER A 66 15.30 -4.91 6.90
C SER A 66 15.12 -3.52 7.54
N LYS A 67 15.64 -3.31 8.76
CA LYS A 67 15.51 -2.07 9.56
C LYS A 67 14.06 -1.71 9.93
N GLU A 68 13.16 -2.69 9.90
CA GLU A 68 11.78 -2.55 10.36
C GLU A 68 11.72 -2.74 11.88
N TYR A 69 12.32 -1.82 12.64
CA TYR A 69 12.51 -1.97 14.09
C TYR A 69 11.17 -2.14 14.84
N ALA A 70 10.14 -1.37 14.49
CA ALA A 70 8.82 -1.48 15.12
C ALA A 70 8.16 -2.84 14.87
N ALA A 71 8.23 -3.35 13.63
CA ALA A 71 7.67 -4.66 13.29
C ALA A 71 8.44 -5.78 14.00
N SER A 72 9.77 -5.68 14.08
CA SER A 72 10.62 -6.62 14.81
C SER A 72 10.23 -6.69 16.30
N LYS A 73 9.99 -5.54 16.95
CA LYS A 73 9.51 -5.49 18.34
C LYS A 73 8.14 -6.11 18.51
N GLU A 74 7.19 -5.82 17.63
CA GLU A 74 5.85 -6.39 17.69
C GLU A 74 5.87 -7.92 17.54
N THR A 75 6.72 -8.44 16.64
CA THR A 75 6.91 -9.88 16.45
C THR A 75 7.57 -10.53 17.68
N LEU A 76 8.55 -9.87 18.29
CA LEU A 76 9.16 -10.32 19.55
C LEU A 76 8.18 -10.28 20.73
N GLU A 77 7.32 -9.27 20.80
CA GLU A 77 6.27 -9.20 21.82
C GLU A 77 5.30 -10.39 21.67
N LYS A 78 4.89 -10.73 20.44
CA LYS A 78 4.11 -11.95 20.18
C LYS A 78 4.87 -13.20 20.63
N LEU A 79 6.17 -13.30 20.36
CA LEU A 79 6.99 -14.43 20.82
C LEU A 79 6.97 -14.57 22.35
N PHE A 80 7.08 -13.46 23.07
CA PHE A 80 7.06 -13.47 24.54
C PHE A 80 5.67 -13.76 25.11
N ILE A 81 4.60 -13.34 24.45
CA ILE A 81 3.23 -13.60 24.89
C ILE A 81 2.85 -15.08 24.66
N PHE A 82 3.12 -15.60 23.47
CA PHE A 82 2.63 -16.92 23.06
C PHE A 82 3.59 -18.06 23.39
N GLN A 83 4.89 -17.78 23.51
CA GLN A 83 5.93 -18.79 23.76
C GLN A 83 6.94 -18.37 24.85
N PRO A 84 6.51 -17.87 26.02
CA PRO A 84 7.39 -17.23 27.03
C PRO A 84 8.51 -18.12 27.58
N GLY A 85 8.35 -19.44 27.55
CA GLY A 85 9.31 -20.42 28.06
C GLY A 85 10.16 -21.11 27.00
N SER A 86 10.02 -20.72 25.73
CA SER A 86 10.78 -21.31 24.63
C SER A 86 12.25 -20.84 24.64
N PRO A 87 13.21 -21.67 24.19
CA PRO A 87 14.59 -21.22 23.94
C PRO A 87 14.65 -19.98 23.04
N GLU A 88 13.77 -19.91 22.06
CA GLU A 88 13.63 -18.80 21.12
C GLU A 88 13.21 -17.51 21.82
N ALA A 89 12.37 -17.57 22.87
CA ALA A 89 12.03 -16.39 23.68
C ALA A 89 13.23 -15.89 24.51
N VAL A 90 14.17 -16.76 24.90
CA VAL A 90 15.43 -16.33 25.54
C VAL A 90 16.29 -15.60 24.52
N GLU A 91 16.46 -16.16 23.33
CA GLU A 91 17.20 -15.53 22.23
C GLU A 91 16.52 -14.21 21.78
N GLY A 92 15.19 -14.19 21.76
CA GLY A 92 14.39 -13.03 21.42
C GLY A 92 14.65 -11.84 22.35
N LYS A 93 14.98 -12.06 23.62
CA LYS A 93 15.38 -10.97 24.54
C LYS A 93 16.71 -10.34 24.12
N THR A 94 17.68 -11.15 23.70
CA THR A 94 18.95 -10.65 23.15
C THR A 94 18.72 -9.91 21.83
N LEU A 95 17.81 -10.42 21.00
CA LEU A 95 17.43 -9.76 19.76
C LEU A 95 16.76 -8.41 20.03
N LEU A 96 15.86 -8.32 21.01
CA LEU A 96 15.20 -7.06 21.39
C LEU A 96 16.21 -5.96 21.74
N THR A 97 17.22 -6.28 22.53
CA THR A 97 18.31 -5.33 22.85
C THR A 97 19.05 -4.88 21.59
N SER A 98 19.25 -5.78 20.63
CA SER A 98 19.89 -5.48 19.35
C SER A 98 19.00 -4.59 18.47
N VAL A 99 17.68 -4.80 18.48
CA VAL A 99 16.69 -3.94 17.82
C VAL A 99 16.71 -2.54 18.43
N ASP A 100 16.65 -2.42 19.76
CA ASP A 100 16.70 -1.13 20.46
C ASP A 100 17.99 -0.36 20.15
N THR A 101 19.13 -1.06 20.16
CA THR A 101 20.43 -0.45 19.86
C THR A 101 20.51 0.01 18.41
N ALA A 102 20.01 -0.80 17.47
CA ALA A 102 20.00 -0.45 16.05
C ALA A 102 19.07 0.72 15.76
N GLU A 103 17.89 0.76 16.38
CA GLU A 103 16.94 1.87 16.29
C GLU A 103 17.54 3.16 16.87
N ALA A 104 18.13 3.11 18.06
CA ALA A 104 18.79 4.27 18.65
C ALA A 104 19.92 4.80 17.76
N ALA A 105 20.73 3.91 17.18
CA ALA A 105 21.78 4.30 16.25
C ALA A 105 21.23 4.87 14.93
N ALA A 106 20.08 4.39 14.44
CA ALA A 106 19.42 4.96 13.27
C ALA A 106 18.88 6.37 13.57
N THR A 107 18.22 6.55 14.71
CA THR A 107 17.74 7.85 15.19
C THR A 107 18.90 8.85 15.35
N ALA A 108 20.00 8.44 15.98
CA ALA A 108 21.17 9.31 16.13
C ALA A 108 21.77 9.73 14.77
N ARG A 109 21.82 8.83 13.78
CA ARG A 109 22.26 9.16 12.41
C ARG A 109 21.33 10.16 11.74
N TRP A 110 20.02 9.98 11.91
CA TRP A 110 19.02 10.92 11.40
C TRP A 110 19.18 12.31 12.05
N GLU A 111 19.29 12.37 13.37
CA GLU A 111 19.49 13.62 14.11
C GLU A 111 20.78 14.33 13.71
N ALA A 112 21.86 13.59 13.48
CA ALA A 112 23.12 14.16 12.98
C ALA A 112 23.00 14.67 11.53
N ALA A 113 22.17 14.06 10.69
CA ALA A 113 21.95 14.45 9.30
C ALA A 113 20.96 15.62 9.15
N LEU A 114 20.02 15.78 10.09
CA LEU A 114 18.97 16.80 10.07
C LEU A 114 19.45 18.23 9.76
N PRO A 115 20.55 18.74 10.37
CA PRO A 115 21.01 20.11 10.11
C PRO A 115 21.40 20.33 8.66
N GLN A 116 22.10 19.35 8.05
CA GLN A 116 22.53 19.43 6.66
C GLN A 116 21.33 19.32 5.71
N VAL A 117 20.42 18.37 5.97
CA VAL A 117 19.16 18.24 5.19
C VAL A 117 18.35 19.53 5.24
N LYS A 118 18.23 20.14 6.42
CA LYS A 118 17.51 21.43 6.59
C LYS A 118 18.20 22.55 5.82
N LYS A 119 19.53 22.61 5.85
CA LYS A 119 20.31 23.58 5.09
C LYS A 119 20.08 23.42 3.59
N ASP A 120 20.26 22.21 3.06
CA ASP A 120 20.12 21.92 1.62
C ASP A 120 18.70 22.20 1.12
N TRP A 121 17.69 21.83 1.91
CA TRP A 121 16.29 22.13 1.60
C TRP A 121 16.02 23.64 1.60
N THR A 122 16.57 24.38 2.58
CA THR A 122 16.40 25.84 2.67
C THR A 122 17.09 26.54 1.50
N GLU A 123 18.31 26.14 1.15
CA GLU A 123 19.05 26.71 0.01
C GLU A 123 18.32 26.46 -1.31
N THR A 124 17.80 25.24 -1.51
CA THR A 124 16.99 24.88 -2.68
C THR A 124 15.72 25.73 -2.76
N LEU A 125 14.98 25.84 -1.65
CA LEU A 125 13.75 26.64 -1.59
C LEU A 125 14.02 28.13 -1.86
N VAL A 126 15.11 28.67 -1.31
CA VAL A 126 15.52 30.07 -1.56
C VAL A 126 15.88 30.28 -3.03
N ALA A 127 16.58 29.33 -3.66
CA ALA A 127 16.91 29.41 -5.08
C ALA A 127 15.64 29.34 -5.96
N GLU A 128 14.70 28.45 -5.64
CA GLU A 128 13.42 28.36 -6.33
C GLU A 128 12.58 29.64 -6.17
N LEU A 129 12.53 30.21 -4.97
CA LEU A 129 11.81 31.47 -4.72
C LEU A 129 12.42 32.65 -5.49
N ARG A 130 13.76 32.72 -5.57
CA ARG A 130 14.44 33.74 -6.39
C ARG A 130 14.11 33.57 -7.86
N ALA A 131 14.29 32.35 -8.40
CA ALA A 131 13.99 32.08 -9.79
C ALA A 131 12.52 32.38 -10.15
N LYS A 132 11.58 32.06 -9.25
CA LYS A 132 10.16 32.40 -9.43
C LYS A 132 9.93 33.92 -9.39
N SER A 133 10.55 34.62 -8.44
CA SER A 133 10.42 36.07 -8.34
C SER A 133 11.01 36.79 -9.55
N ASP A 134 12.17 36.36 -10.04
CA ASP A 134 12.80 36.94 -11.23
C ASP A 134 11.92 36.74 -12.46
N LYS A 135 11.36 35.53 -12.62
CA LYS A 135 10.40 35.25 -13.69
C LYS A 135 9.13 36.11 -13.58
N GLU A 136 8.55 36.26 -12.39
CA GLU A 136 7.38 37.12 -12.17
C GLU A 136 7.69 38.60 -12.48
N ARG A 137 8.92 39.07 -12.18
CA ARG A 137 9.36 40.43 -12.52
C ARG A 137 9.50 40.62 -14.03
N GLU A 138 10.13 39.67 -14.73
CA GLU A 138 10.24 39.71 -16.20
C GLU A 138 8.87 39.72 -16.87
N GLU A 139 7.93 38.89 -16.42
CA GLU A 139 6.56 38.87 -16.92
C GLU A 139 5.81 40.19 -16.66
N LEU A 140 6.01 40.79 -15.50
CA LEU A 140 5.41 42.08 -15.14
C LEU A 140 5.99 43.22 -16.00
N GLU A 141 7.31 43.27 -16.18
CA GLU A 141 7.99 44.27 -17.00
C GLU A 141 7.54 44.19 -18.46
N ALA A 142 7.47 43.00 -19.04
CA ALA A 142 6.97 42.80 -20.41
C ALA A 142 5.49 43.23 -20.56
N SER A 143 4.66 42.94 -19.55
CA SER A 143 3.26 43.37 -19.51
C SER A 143 3.12 44.89 -19.41
N LEU A 144 3.93 45.54 -18.58
CA LEU A 144 3.97 46.99 -18.41
C LEU A 144 4.45 47.68 -19.69
N GLU A 145 5.54 47.21 -20.30
CA GLU A 145 6.06 47.77 -21.55
C GLU A 145 5.03 47.69 -22.67
N LYS A 146 4.34 46.54 -22.80
CA LYS A 146 3.23 46.37 -23.73
C LYS A 146 2.09 47.36 -23.45
N THR A 147 1.72 47.54 -22.19
CA THR A 147 0.64 48.45 -21.79
C THR A 147 1.01 49.90 -22.09
N ILE A 148 2.24 50.31 -21.77
CA ILE A 148 2.78 51.63 -22.06
C ILE A 148 2.80 51.88 -23.57
N THR A 149 3.30 50.92 -24.36
CA THR A 149 3.35 51.01 -25.83
C THR A 149 1.95 51.17 -26.43
N GLN A 150 0.97 50.39 -25.97
CA GLN A 150 -0.42 50.50 -26.42
C GLN A 150 -1.06 51.83 -26.03
N ALA A 151 -0.78 52.32 -24.82
CA ALA A 151 -1.26 53.62 -24.37
C ALA A 151 -0.64 54.77 -25.19
N TRP A 152 0.65 54.67 -25.49
CA TRP A 152 1.36 55.63 -26.34
C TRP A 152 0.80 55.67 -27.76
N ALA A 153 0.64 54.52 -28.42
CA ALA A 153 0.07 54.44 -29.77
C ALA A 153 -1.35 55.02 -29.85
N LYS A 154 -2.18 54.79 -28.81
CA LYS A 154 -3.52 55.39 -28.70
C LYS A 154 -3.46 56.91 -28.54
N ALA A 155 -2.53 57.41 -27.73
CA ALA A 155 -2.34 58.85 -27.53
C ALA A 155 -1.85 59.52 -28.82
N GLU A 156 -0.87 58.94 -29.49
CA GLU A 156 -0.32 59.42 -30.76
C GLU A 156 -1.40 59.46 -31.85
N SER A 157 -2.18 58.40 -32.00
CA SER A 157 -3.31 58.37 -32.94
C SER A 157 -4.33 59.48 -32.65
N LYS A 158 -4.67 59.72 -31.38
CA LYS A 158 -5.60 60.80 -31.02
C LYS A 158 -5.05 62.17 -31.38
N VAL A 159 -3.80 62.45 -31.01
CA VAL A 159 -3.13 63.73 -31.30
C VAL A 159 -3.12 63.96 -32.81
N ARG A 160 -2.77 62.94 -33.60
CA ARG A 160 -2.77 63.01 -35.05
C ARG A 160 -4.15 63.34 -35.61
N THR A 161 -5.19 62.62 -35.20
CA THR A 161 -6.56 62.91 -35.66
C THR A 161 -6.98 64.33 -35.29
N THR A 162 -6.73 64.78 -34.06
CA THR A 162 -7.07 66.15 -33.65
C THR A 162 -6.29 67.22 -34.41
N TRP A 163 -5.05 66.93 -34.82
CA TRP A 163 -4.25 67.86 -35.62
C TRP A 163 -4.76 67.92 -37.07
N GLU A 164 -5.08 66.77 -37.66
CA GLU A 164 -5.70 66.67 -38.99
C GLU A 164 -7.08 67.37 -39.04
N GLU A 165 -7.87 67.32 -37.95
CA GLU A 165 -9.14 68.05 -37.81
C GLU A 165 -8.96 69.58 -37.65
N LEU A 166 -7.80 70.04 -37.16
CA LEU A 166 -7.53 71.47 -36.96
C LEU A 166 -6.91 72.16 -38.20
N GLU A 167 -6.26 71.38 -39.08
CA GLU A 167 -5.65 71.91 -40.31
C GLU A 167 -6.53 71.78 -41.56
N GLY A 168 -7.64 71.04 -41.50
CA GLY A 168 -8.63 70.90 -42.57
C GLY A 168 -9.80 71.88 -42.45
#